data_AF-A0A1E3W636-F1
#
_entry.id   AF-A0A1E3W636-F1
#
_cell.length_a   1.000
_cell.length_b   1.000
_cell.length_c   1.000
_cell.angle_alpha   90.00
_cell.angle_beta   90.00
_cell.angle_gamma   90.00
#
_symmetry.space_group_name_H-M   'P 1'
#
loop_
_entity.id
_entity.type
_entity.pdbx_description
1 polymer ?
#
loop_
_entity_poly.entity_id
_entity_poly.type
_entity_poly.pdbx_seq_one_letter_code
_entity_poly.pdbx_strand_id
1 'polypeptide(L)'
;MPRGFGGEIDVVVDDASHLYEQTKKSFDVLFRRLAPGGVYIIEDWAWSYQKPYQEASHPWFKKTGMATLLFELIGDLATNRAIDSITIDKTMAVITKSQATATELTYGRGRLRNRASPSV
;
A
#
# COMPACT_ATOMS: atom_id res chain seq x y z
N MET A 1 3.00 -25.76 -22.64
CA MET A 1 2.41 -24.46 -22.25
C MET A 1 2.85 -24.14 -20.83
N PRO A 2 3.72 -23.14 -20.58
CA PRO A 2 3.92 -22.69 -19.22
C PRO A 2 2.62 -21.98 -18.78
N ARG A 3 1.97 -22.51 -17.75
CA ARG A 3 0.76 -21.92 -17.15
C ARG A 3 1.20 -21.08 -15.96
N GLY A 4 1.12 -19.75 -16.08
CA GLY A 4 1.56 -18.77 -15.08
C GLY A 4 2.19 -17.54 -15.76
N PHE A 5 2.32 -16.42 -15.04
CA PHE A 5 2.61 -15.09 -15.59
C PHE A 5 3.80 -14.96 -16.57
N GLY A 6 4.73 -15.93 -16.67
CA GLY A 6 5.65 -16.09 -17.82
C GLY A 6 6.58 -14.92 -18.19
N GLY A 7 6.45 -13.80 -17.48
CA GLY A 7 6.99 -12.46 -17.68
C GLY A 7 6.67 -11.59 -16.46
N GLU A 8 7.25 -10.40 -16.38
CA GLU A 8 7.00 -9.45 -15.31
C GLU A 8 5.56 -8.90 -15.38
N ILE A 9 4.92 -8.64 -14.23
CA ILE A 9 3.53 -8.14 -14.20
C ILE A 9 3.54 -6.64 -14.48
N ASP A 10 2.79 -6.16 -15.48
CA ASP A 10 2.73 -4.71 -15.74
C ASP A 10 1.78 -3.98 -14.79
N VAL A 11 0.65 -4.61 -14.45
CA VAL A 11 -0.44 -4.01 -13.66
C VAL A 11 -1.01 -5.01 -12.66
N VAL A 12 -1.20 -4.56 -11.42
CA VAL A 12 -1.98 -5.26 -10.39
C VAL A 12 -3.12 -4.35 -9.95
N VAL A 13 -4.33 -4.91 -9.82
CA VAL A 13 -5.50 -4.22 -9.25
C VAL A 13 -5.95 -5.00 -8.03
N ASP A 14 -5.96 -4.35 -6.87
CA ASP A 14 -6.43 -4.88 -5.59
C ASP A 14 -7.78 -4.24 -5.26
N ASP A 15 -8.82 -4.89 -5.77
CA ASP A 15 -10.24 -4.63 -5.50
C ASP A 15 -10.85 -5.91 -4.90
N ALA A 16 -10.42 -6.24 -3.69
CA ALA A 16 -10.75 -7.50 -3.05
C ALA A 16 -11.46 -7.28 -1.71
N SER A 17 -10.80 -7.63 -0.60
CA SER A 17 -11.43 -7.62 0.72
C SER A 17 -11.58 -6.23 1.35
N HIS A 18 -10.80 -5.27 0.87
CA HIS A 18 -10.54 -3.97 1.49
C HIS A 18 -10.02 -4.04 2.94
N LEU A 19 -9.43 -5.18 3.33
CA LEU A 19 -8.85 -5.39 4.66
C LEU A 19 -7.33 -5.15 4.64
N TYR A 20 -6.86 -4.26 5.51
CA TYR A 20 -5.46 -3.88 5.65
C TYR A 20 -4.49 -5.08 5.63
N GLU A 21 -4.71 -6.09 6.47
CA GLU A 21 -3.81 -7.25 6.57
C GLU A 21 -3.75 -8.10 5.29
N GLN A 22 -4.84 -8.14 4.53
CA GLN A 22 -4.93 -8.93 3.30
C GLN A 22 -4.30 -8.17 2.14
N THR A 23 -4.64 -6.90 1.96
CA THR A 23 -4.03 -6.04 0.93
C THR A 23 -2.54 -5.85 1.16
N LYS A 24 -2.08 -5.67 2.40
CA LYS A 24 -0.65 -5.61 2.71
C LYS A 24 0.09 -6.87 2.27
N LYS A 25 -0.43 -8.05 2.59
CA LYS A 25 0.16 -9.33 2.15
C LYS A 25 0.16 -9.48 0.63
N SER A 26 -0.91 -9.07 -0.05
CA SER A 26 -0.98 -9.06 -1.52
C SER A 26 0.07 -8.13 -2.11
N PHE A 27 0.19 -6.91 -1.58
CA PHE A 27 1.18 -5.93 -2.00
C PHE A 27 2.60 -6.48 -1.85
N ASP A 28 2.93 -7.07 -0.71
CA ASP A 28 4.28 -7.62 -0.43
C ASP A 28 4.73 -8.66 -1.46
N VAL A 29 3.80 -9.51 -1.89
CA VAL A 29 4.08 -10.61 -2.81
C VAL A 29 4.08 -10.12 -4.26
N LEU A 30 3.07 -9.34 -4.64
CA LEU A 30 2.83 -8.99 -6.04
C LEU A 30 3.65 -7.78 -6.48
N PHE A 31 3.92 -6.80 -5.60
CA PHE A 31 4.76 -5.65 -5.92
C PHE A 31 6.20 -6.06 -6.31
N ARG A 32 6.72 -7.13 -5.70
CA ARG A 32 8.02 -7.69 -6.08
C ARG A 32 8.04 -8.29 -7.48
N ARG A 33 6.89 -8.78 -7.95
CA ARG A 33 6.69 -9.39 -9.28
C ARG A 33 6.29 -8.38 -10.36
N LEU A 34 5.96 -7.15 -9.98
CA LEU A 34 5.73 -6.07 -10.95
C LEU A 34 6.99 -5.79 -11.76
N ALA A 35 6.82 -5.52 -13.05
CA ALA A 35 7.86 -5.00 -13.91
C ALA A 35 8.36 -3.64 -13.39
N PRO A 36 9.62 -3.26 -13.63
CA PRO A 36 10.05 -1.87 -13.45
C PRO A 36 9.15 -0.90 -14.23
N GLY A 37 8.58 0.09 -13.55
CA GLY A 37 7.56 1.00 -14.12
C GLY A 37 6.13 0.46 -14.13
N GLY A 38 5.92 -0.80 -13.72
CA GLY A 38 4.59 -1.36 -13.50
C GLY A 38 3.86 -0.71 -12.33
N VAL A 39 2.54 -0.86 -12.28
CA VAL A 39 1.69 -0.19 -11.30
C VAL A 39 0.88 -1.16 -10.44
N TYR A 40 0.76 -0.84 -9.15
CA TYR A 40 -0.16 -1.49 -8.21
C TYR A 40 -1.27 -0.50 -7.87
N ILE A 41 -2.53 -0.89 -8.08
CA ILE A 41 -3.71 -0.07 -7.80
C ILE A 41 -4.43 -0.66 -6.58
N ILE A 42 -4.69 0.18 -5.59
CA ILE A 42 -5.50 -0.16 -4.39
C ILE A 42 -6.80 0.62 -4.48
N GLU A 43 -7.94 -0.07 -4.53
CA GLU A 43 -9.27 0.55 -4.51
C GLU A 43 -9.84 0.67 -3.08
N ASP A 44 -10.81 1.58 -2.92
CA ASP A 44 -11.59 1.79 -1.68
C ASP A 44 -10.75 2.02 -0.42
N TRP A 45 -9.55 2.60 -0.59
CA TRP A 45 -8.62 2.85 0.51
C TRP A 45 -9.21 3.72 1.64
N ALA A 46 -10.21 4.54 1.31
CA ALA A 46 -10.81 5.53 2.20
C ALA A 46 -12.05 5.02 2.97
N TRP A 47 -12.43 3.74 2.85
CA TRP A 47 -13.66 3.21 3.48
C TRP A 47 -13.75 3.56 4.98
N SER A 48 -12.62 3.53 5.69
CA SER A 48 -12.56 3.80 7.12
C SER A 48 -12.79 5.27 7.49
N TYR A 49 -12.95 6.18 6.53
CA TYR A 49 -13.38 7.56 6.78
C TYR A 49 -14.85 7.79 6.46
N GLN A 50 -15.53 6.81 5.86
CA GLN A 50 -16.93 6.94 5.49
C GLN A 50 -17.83 6.64 6.70
N LYS A 51 -18.90 7.43 6.84
CA LYS A 51 -19.81 7.42 7.99
C LYS A 51 -20.29 6.01 8.40
N PRO A 52 -20.75 5.11 7.50
CA PRO A 52 -21.27 3.79 7.91
C PRO A 52 -20.25 2.94 8.66
N TYR A 53 -18.97 3.09 8.35
CA TYR A 53 -17.88 2.30 8.93
C TYR A 53 -17.38 2.83 10.26
N GLN A 54 -17.86 4.02 10.68
CA GLN A 54 -17.55 4.64 11.97
C GLN A 54 -18.56 4.27 13.06
N GLU A 55 -19.64 3.55 12.71
CA GLU A 55 -20.64 3.12 13.68
C GLU A 55 -20.11 1.94 14.50
N ALA A 56 -20.23 2.00 15.84
CA ALA A 56 -19.73 0.96 16.74
C ALA A 56 -20.39 -0.42 16.52
N SER A 57 -21.58 -0.45 15.92
CA SER A 57 -22.30 -1.66 15.50
C SER A 57 -21.73 -2.29 14.23
N HIS A 58 -20.96 -1.54 13.42
CA HIS A 58 -20.46 -2.04 12.16
C HIS A 58 -19.38 -3.12 12.39
N PRO A 59 -19.41 -4.26 11.66
CA PRO A 59 -18.45 -5.36 11.86
C PRO A 59 -16.98 -4.96 11.70
N TRP A 60 -16.72 -3.86 11.00
CA TRP A 60 -15.37 -3.36 10.70
C TRP A 60 -14.93 -2.19 11.58
N PHE A 61 -15.74 -1.78 12.56
CA PHE A 61 -15.44 -0.63 13.43
C PHE A 61 -14.07 -0.71 14.11
N LYS A 62 -13.63 -1.93 14.49
CA LYS A 62 -12.32 -2.16 15.14
C LYS A 62 -11.21 -2.58 14.17
N LYS A 63 -11.47 -2.63 12.86
CA LYS A 63 -10.47 -3.03 11.88
C LYS A 63 -9.61 -1.83 11.49
N THR A 64 -8.33 -2.10 11.25
CA THR A 64 -7.40 -1.10 10.70
C THR A 64 -7.87 -0.65 9.33
N GLY A 65 -7.98 0.67 9.14
CA GLY A 65 -8.34 1.28 7.87
C GLY A 65 -7.25 1.12 6.82
N MET A 66 -7.64 1.02 5.56
CA MET A 66 -6.70 0.84 4.44
C MET A 66 -5.74 2.02 4.25
N ALA A 67 -6.15 3.24 4.64
CA ALA A 67 -5.30 4.42 4.62
C ALA A 67 -3.99 4.26 5.42
N THR A 68 -3.97 3.40 6.45
CA THR A 68 -2.75 3.07 7.19
C THR A 68 -1.65 2.53 6.28
N LEU A 69 -2.00 1.66 5.32
CA LEU A 69 -1.03 1.13 4.36
C LEU A 69 -0.48 2.25 3.47
N LEU A 70 -1.31 3.21 3.03
CA LEU A 70 -0.83 4.32 2.21
C LEU A 70 0.19 5.20 2.96
N PHE A 71 -0.01 5.45 4.26
CA PHE A 71 0.98 6.18 5.07
C PHE A 71 2.29 5.39 5.24
N GLU A 72 2.21 4.06 5.38
CA GLU A 72 3.38 3.19 5.38
C GLU A 72 4.15 3.26 4.06
N LEU A 73 3.44 3.23 2.92
CA LEU A 73 4.03 3.32 1.58
C LEU A 73 4.62 4.70 1.28
N ILE A 74 4.04 5.78 1.83
CA ILE A 74 4.66 7.12 1.79
C ILE A 74 6.00 7.11 2.54
N GLY A 75 6.08 6.39 3.66
CA GLY A 75 7.34 6.18 4.38
C GLY A 75 8.37 5.48 3.50
N ASP A 76 7.97 4.48 2.74
CA ASP A 76 8.84 3.77 1.80
C ASP A 76 9.26 4.61 0.60
N LEU A 77 8.34 5.37 0.02
CA LEU A 77 8.65 6.38 -1.00
C LEU A 77 9.74 7.36 -0.51
N ALA A 78 9.72 7.72 0.77
CA ALA A 78 10.68 8.65 1.36
C ALA A 78 12.03 8.01 1.76
N THR A 79 12.09 6.69 1.95
CA THR A 79 13.24 6.01 2.60
C THR A 79 13.92 4.97 1.73
N ASN A 80 13.26 4.47 0.68
CA ASN A 80 13.85 3.53 -0.27
C ASN A 80 13.59 3.97 -1.71
N ARG A 81 14.11 3.20 -2.67
CA ARG A 81 14.00 3.48 -4.11
C ARG A 81 13.11 2.47 -4.83
N ALA A 82 12.27 1.73 -4.12
CA ALA A 82 11.39 0.71 -4.71
C ALA A 82 10.11 1.33 -5.31
N ILE A 83 9.64 2.44 -4.74
CA ILE A 83 8.46 3.19 -5.22
C ILE A 83 8.95 4.45 -5.95
N ASP A 84 8.45 4.68 -7.15
CA ASP A 84 8.71 5.89 -7.93
C ASP A 84 7.73 7.01 -7.59
N SER A 85 6.44 6.69 -7.55
CA SER A 85 5.38 7.65 -7.30
C SER A 85 4.15 6.99 -6.67
N ILE A 86 3.38 7.80 -5.95
CA ILE A 86 2.07 7.45 -5.42
C ILE A 86 1.09 8.55 -5.84
N THR A 87 0.06 8.19 -6.61
CA THR A 87 -1.03 9.08 -6.98
C THR A 87 -2.30 8.62 -6.27
N ILE A 88 -3.05 9.54 -5.66
CA ILE A 88 -4.23 9.20 -4.85
C ILE A 88 -5.39 10.09 -5.27
N ASP A 89 -6.54 9.48 -5.50
CA ASP A 89 -7.82 10.16 -5.56
C ASP A 89 -8.80 9.56 -4.54
N LYS A 90 -10.08 9.95 -4.61
CA LYS A 90 -11.10 9.49 -3.65
C LYS A 90 -11.41 7.99 -3.72
N THR A 91 -11.10 7.35 -4.85
CA THR A 91 -11.47 5.98 -5.18
C THR A 91 -10.28 5.04 -5.15
N MET A 92 -9.10 5.51 -5.59
CA MET A 92 -7.94 4.66 -5.77
C MET A 92 -6.63 5.32 -5.33
N ALA A 93 -5.68 4.47 -4.98
CA ALA A 93 -4.27 4.81 -4.86
C ALA A 93 -3.48 4.01 -5.91
N VAL A 94 -2.68 4.69 -6.72
CA VAL A 94 -1.83 4.09 -7.75
C VAL A 94 -0.38 4.23 -7.30
N ILE A 95 0.30 3.10 -7.16
CA ILE A 95 1.69 3.00 -6.73
C ILE A 95 2.53 2.51 -7.91
N THR A 96 3.41 3.37 -8.40
CA THR A 96 4.31 3.04 -9.52
C THR A 96 5.61 2.46 -8.98
N LYS A 97 6.03 1.31 -9.48
CA LYS A 97 7.31 0.68 -9.14
C LYS A 97 8.45 1.40 -9.84
N SER A 98 9.54 1.63 -9.11
CA SER A 98 10.72 2.28 -9.66
C SER A 98 11.43 1.45 -10.74
N GLN A 99 12.10 2.16 -11.65
CA GLN A 99 13.06 1.60 -12.60
C GLN A 99 14.36 1.16 -11.91
N ALA A 100 14.59 1.57 -10.67
CA ALA A 100 15.75 1.14 -9.90
C ALA A 100 15.68 -0.35 -9.57
N THR A 101 16.83 -1.03 -9.59
CA THR A 101 16.97 -2.44 -9.18
C THR A 101 16.65 -2.72 -7.71
N ALA A 102 16.41 -1.68 -6.91
CA ALA A 102 16.03 -1.81 -5.51
C ALA A 102 14.57 -2.32 -5.41
N THR A 103 14.42 -3.53 -4.88
CA THR A 103 13.11 -4.20 -4.74
C THR A 103 12.65 -4.34 -3.29
N GLU A 104 13.49 -3.95 -2.33
CA GLU A 104 13.20 -4.17 -0.91
C GLU A 104 12.40 -3.01 -0.30
N LEU A 105 11.21 -3.36 0.19
CA LEU A 105 10.33 -2.48 0.94
C LEU A 105 10.74 -2.44 2.42
N THR A 106 10.59 -1.28 3.05
CA THR A 106 11.08 -0.99 4.40
C THR A 106 9.96 -0.74 5.40
N TYR A 107 8.71 -0.72 4.97
CA TYR A 107 7.58 -0.44 5.86
C TYR A 107 7.58 -1.43 7.04
N GLY A 108 7.28 -0.92 8.24
CA GLY A 108 7.34 -1.68 9.49
C GLY A 108 8.74 -1.84 10.13
N ARG A 109 9.83 -1.52 9.43
CA ARG A 109 11.20 -1.51 10.00
C ARG A 109 11.72 -0.10 10.34
N GLY A 110 11.07 0.94 9.82
CA GLY A 110 11.42 2.34 10.08
C GLY A 110 10.85 2.85 11.40
N ARG A 111 11.69 2.91 12.43
CA ARG A 111 11.53 3.91 13.51
C ARG A 111 11.45 5.29 12.85
N LEU A 112 10.25 5.84 12.67
CA LEU A 112 10.08 7.29 12.60
C LEU A 112 10.91 7.84 13.77
N ARG A 113 11.94 8.64 13.50
CA ARG A 113 12.79 9.23 14.55
C ARG A 113 11.88 9.66 15.69
N ASN A 114 12.11 9.14 16.89
CA ASN A 114 11.38 9.56 18.09
C ASN A 114 11.30 11.08 18.06
N ARG A 115 10.11 11.64 17.84
CA ARG A 115 9.87 13.05 18.11
C ARG A 115 10.04 13.17 19.61
N ALA A 116 11.22 13.59 20.06
CA ALA A 116 11.30 14.26 21.34
C ALA A 116 10.34 15.45 21.22
N SER A 117 9.22 15.38 21.93
CA SER A 117 8.35 16.54 22.10
C SER A 117 9.24 17.71 22.54
N PRO A 118 9.12 18.91 21.97
CA PRO A 118 9.78 20.07 22.52
C PRO A 118 9.35 20.17 23.99
N SER A 119 10.31 20.21 24.90
CA SER A 119 10.04 20.55 26.29
C SER A 119 9.40 21.94 26.28
N VAL A 120 8.11 22.01 26.63
CA VAL A 120 7.43 23.27 26.97
C VAL A 120 7.76 23.60 28.41
#